data_AF-A0A3D1BQG9-F1
#
_entry.id   AF-A0A3D1BQG9-F1
#
_cell.length_a   1.000
_cell.length_b   1.000
_cell.length_c   1.000
_cell.angle_alpha   90.00
_cell.angle_beta   90.00
_cell.angle_gamma   90.00
#
_symmetry.space_group_name_H-M   'P 1'
#
loop_
_entity.id
_entity.type
_entity.pdbx_description
1 polymer ?
#
loop_
_entity_poly.entity_id
_entity_poly.type
_entity_poly.pdbx_seq_one_letter_code
_entity_poly.pdbx_strand_id
1 'polypeptide(L)'
;MEIKIDRDQIFKCVSRVQSIIERKSNMPILSTILLSATDTEVRISATDLEIGFQQTVPVNVIQEGNVAISGRKLFEILKESRKSNFHIKEKENNWVYMSDDVARFDLACLPADEYPTFVEPEGVQMIEVEGNILSEMINKTVYSVTIEEAGFKLSGVFTEKVAYDGDTFLRMVATDGHRLSM
;
A
#
# COMPACT_ATOMS: atom_id res chain seq x y z
N MET A 1 3.41 -9.61 18.72
CA MET A 1 2.52 -9.97 17.60
C MET A 1 2.68 -11.44 17.20
N GLU A 2 1.58 -12.16 17.01
CA GLU A 2 1.54 -13.52 16.45
C GLU A 2 0.23 -13.74 15.68
N ILE A 3 0.32 -14.09 14.39
CA ILE A 3 -0.84 -14.28 13.50
C ILE A 3 -0.70 -15.52 12.62
N LYS A 4 -1.83 -16.14 12.25
CA LYS A 4 -1.91 -17.13 11.18
C LYS A 4 -2.84 -16.64 10.07
N ILE A 5 -2.29 -16.46 8.88
CA ILE A 5 -2.98 -15.85 7.73
C ILE A 5 -2.98 -16.76 6.52
N ASP A 6 -3.98 -16.59 5.66
CA ASP A 6 -3.96 -17.19 4.33
C ASP A 6 -2.83 -16.56 3.48
N ARG A 7 -1.97 -17.41 2.95
CA ARG A 7 -0.77 -17.06 2.20
C ARG A 7 -1.11 -16.29 0.92
N ASP A 8 -2.16 -16.67 0.21
CA ASP A 8 -2.59 -15.97 -1.01
C ASP A 8 -3.15 -14.58 -0.68
N GLN A 9 -3.88 -14.44 0.42
CA GLN A 9 -4.38 -13.14 0.89
C GLN A 9 -3.25 -12.16 1.21
N ILE A 10 -2.28 -12.56 2.04
CA ILE A 10 -1.14 -11.69 2.39
C ILE A 10 -0.25 -11.44 1.16
N PHE A 11 0.00 -12.47 0.34
CA PHE A 11 0.84 -12.33 -0.85
C PHE A 11 0.24 -11.32 -1.84
N LYS A 12 -1.08 -11.33 -2.04
CA LYS A 12 -1.78 -10.34 -2.87
C LYS A 12 -1.60 -8.91 -2.36
N CYS A 13 -1.66 -8.70 -1.04
CA CYS A 13 -1.46 -7.39 -0.43
C CYS A 13 -0.01 -6.92 -0.59
N VAL A 14 0.95 -7.79 -0.27
CA VAL A 14 2.39 -7.51 -0.40
C VAL A 14 2.78 -7.23 -1.86
N SER A 15 2.16 -7.93 -2.81
CA SER A 15 2.37 -7.72 -4.25
C SER A 15 1.93 -6.32 -4.72
N ARG A 16 0.83 -5.80 -4.17
CA ARG A 16 0.30 -4.47 -4.54
C ARG A 16 1.21 -3.33 -4.10
N VAL A 17 1.96 -3.52 -3.03
CA VAL A 17 2.82 -2.48 -2.44
C VAL A 17 4.27 -2.56 -2.90
N GLN A 18 4.63 -3.53 -3.74
CA GLN A 18 5.99 -3.68 -4.28
C GLN A 18 6.51 -2.39 -4.93
N SER A 19 5.69 -1.72 -5.73
CA SER A 19 6.06 -0.47 -6.39
C SER A 19 6.36 0.68 -5.42
N ILE A 20 5.75 0.66 -4.22
CA ILE A 20 5.99 1.67 -3.18
C ILE A 20 7.32 1.36 -2.47
N ILE A 21 7.53 0.10 -2.06
CA ILE A 21 8.71 -0.29 -1.25
C ILE A 21 10.02 -0.37 -2.05
N GLU A 22 9.95 -0.52 -3.37
CA GLU A 22 11.13 -0.63 -4.25
C GLU A 22 11.75 0.73 -4.62
N ARG A 23 11.03 1.83 -4.35
CA ARG A 23 11.55 3.17 -4.59
C ARG A 23 12.74 3.42 -3.66
N LYS A 24 13.90 3.78 -4.23
CA LYS A 24 15.12 4.03 -3.44
C LYS A 24 14.87 5.16 -2.45
N SER A 25 14.92 4.83 -1.16
CA SER A 25 14.82 5.77 -0.06
C SER A 25 16.10 5.75 0.78
N ASN A 26 16.48 6.90 1.32
CA ASN A 26 17.55 7.01 2.31
C ASN A 26 17.09 6.55 3.71
N MET A 27 15.80 6.28 3.91
CA MET A 27 15.21 5.81 5.16
C MET A 27 14.87 4.32 5.05
N PRO A 28 15.64 3.42 5.69
CA PRO A 28 15.43 1.97 5.60
C PRO A 28 14.03 1.50 6.00
N ILE A 29 13.38 2.19 6.94
CA ILE A 29 12.02 1.89 7.40
C ILE A 29 10.98 1.98 6.27
N LEU A 30 11.20 2.84 5.26
CA LEU A 30 10.28 2.97 4.12
C LEU A 30 10.37 1.80 3.13
N SER A 31 11.40 0.96 3.23
CA SER A 31 11.48 -0.32 2.49
C SER A 31 10.82 -1.49 3.25
N THR A 32 10.12 -1.20 4.35
CA THR A 32 9.38 -2.18 5.15
C THR A 32 7.87 -2.08 4.94
N ILE A 33 7.19 -3.17 5.24
CA ILE A 33 5.74 -3.25 5.36
C ILE A 33 5.45 -3.34 6.85
N LEU A 34 4.59 -2.45 7.34
CA LEU A 34 4.08 -2.49 8.70
C LEU A 34 2.88 -3.44 8.76
N LEU A 35 2.97 -4.46 9.60
CA LEU A 35 1.85 -5.32 9.98
C LEU A 35 1.38 -4.92 11.36
N SER A 36 0.11 -4.58 11.49
CA SER A 36 -0.54 -4.23 12.76
C SER A 36 -1.70 -5.18 13.00
N ALA A 37 -1.53 -6.10 13.94
CA ALA A 37 -2.55 -7.10 14.29
C ALA A 37 -3.34 -6.64 15.52
N THR A 38 -4.65 -6.58 15.38
CA THR A 38 -5.61 -6.15 16.41
C THR A 38 -6.89 -6.98 16.28
N ASP A 39 -7.45 -7.45 17.40
CA ASP A 39 -8.67 -8.25 17.46
C ASP A 39 -8.66 -9.46 16.50
N THR A 40 -9.32 -9.35 15.34
CA THR A 40 -9.48 -10.42 14.33
C THR A 40 -8.95 -10.02 12.96
N GLU A 41 -8.12 -9.00 12.90
CA GLU A 41 -7.61 -8.45 11.64
C GLU A 41 -6.14 -8.05 11.73
N VAL A 42 -5.49 -8.04 10.57
CA VAL A 42 -4.19 -7.42 10.39
C VAL A 42 -4.30 -6.32 9.36
N ARG A 43 -3.81 -5.14 9.72
CA ARG A 43 -3.62 -4.01 8.81
C ARG A 43 -2.22 -4.08 8.23
N ILE A 44 -2.15 -4.04 6.91
CA ILE A 44 -0.91 -4.07 6.12
C ILE A 44 -0.70 -2.66 5.56
N SER A 45 0.39 -2.01 5.96
CA SER A 45 0.69 -0.64 5.55
C SER A 45 2.05 -0.52 4.84
N ALA A 46 2.11 0.30 3.79
CA ALA A 46 3.32 0.62 3.04
C ALA A 46 3.30 2.10 2.62
N THR A 47 4.42 2.81 2.74
CA THR A 47 4.51 4.21 2.28
C THR A 47 5.94 4.63 1.92
N ASP A 48 6.06 5.54 0.96
CA ASP A 48 7.29 6.27 0.63
C ASP A 48 7.23 7.76 1.02
N LEU A 49 6.26 8.13 1.88
CA LEU A 49 5.87 9.49 2.29
C LEU A 49 5.12 10.32 1.25
N GLU A 50 5.09 9.91 -0.02
CA GLU A 50 4.27 10.54 -1.07
C GLU A 50 3.00 9.73 -1.33
N ILE A 51 3.15 8.40 -1.38
CA ILE A 51 2.09 7.43 -1.60
C ILE A 51 1.99 6.56 -0.36
N GLY A 52 0.76 6.35 0.08
CA GLY A 52 0.41 5.45 1.17
C GLY A 52 -0.52 4.35 0.69
N PHE A 53 -0.32 3.14 1.20
CA PHE A 53 -1.22 2.02 1.03
C PHE A 53 -1.56 1.45 2.39
N GLN A 54 -2.86 1.19 2.62
CA GLN A 54 -3.34 0.42 3.76
C GLN A 54 -4.40 -0.57 3.29
N GLN A 55 -4.29 -1.81 3.75
CA GLN A 55 -5.32 -2.82 3.55
C GLN A 55 -5.48 -3.64 4.82
N THR A 56 -6.73 -3.79 5.26
CA THR A 56 -7.09 -4.66 6.37
C THR A 56 -7.52 -6.02 5.84
N VAL A 57 -7.04 -7.08 6.48
CA VAL A 57 -7.36 -8.47 6.13
C VAL A 57 -7.77 -9.22 7.39
N PRO A 58 -8.91 -9.94 7.38
CA PRO A 58 -9.30 -10.78 8.51
C PRO A 58 -8.29 -11.91 8.70
N VAL A 59 -7.89 -12.15 9.95
CA VAL A 59 -6.84 -13.12 10.29
C VAL A 59 -7.09 -13.75 11.65
N ASN A 60 -6.54 -14.94 11.88
CA ASN A 60 -6.46 -15.48 13.23
C ASN A 60 -5.31 -14.79 13.99
N VAL A 61 -5.65 -13.80 14.81
CA VAL A 61 -4.71 -13.14 15.71
C VAL A 61 -4.56 -13.97 16.99
N ILE A 62 -3.36 -14.47 17.23
CA ILE A 62 -3.00 -15.22 18.44
C ILE A 62 -2.47 -14.25 19.50
N GLN A 63 -1.72 -13.24 19.07
CA GLN A 63 -1.22 -12.16 19.91
C GLN A 63 -1.19 -10.86 19.11
N GLU A 64 -1.77 -9.80 19.65
CA GLU A 64 -1.72 -8.47 19.03
C GLU A 64 -0.30 -7.89 18.98
N GLY A 65 -0.13 -6.84 18.19
CA GLY A 65 1.10 -6.05 18.13
C GLY A 65 1.45 -5.62 16.71
N ASN A 66 2.62 -4.99 16.59
CA ASN A 66 3.08 -4.38 15.35
C ASN A 66 4.48 -4.89 14.99
N VAL A 67 4.73 -5.13 13.70
CA VAL A 67 6.08 -5.47 13.20
C VAL A 67 6.33 -4.83 11.84
N ALA A 68 7.52 -4.26 11.65
CA ALA A 68 7.95 -3.68 10.37
C ALA A 68 8.95 -4.63 9.68
N ILE A 69 8.48 -5.33 8.65
CA ILE A 69 9.24 -6.38 7.95
C ILE A 69 9.72 -5.86 6.60
N SER A 70 10.96 -6.16 6.21
CA SER A 70 11.45 -5.86 4.85
C SER A 70 10.47 -6.39 3.79
N GLY A 71 9.85 -5.48 3.03
CA GLY A 71 8.79 -5.85 2.10
C GLY A 71 9.30 -6.76 0.97
N ARG A 72 10.53 -6.52 0.49
CA ARG A 72 11.18 -7.37 -0.51
C ARG A 72 11.38 -8.79 0.00
N LYS A 73 11.90 -8.97 1.23
CA LYS A 73 12.12 -10.30 1.80
C LYS A 73 10.80 -11.03 2.03
N LEU A 74 9.79 -10.31 2.56
CA LEU A 74 8.46 -10.87 2.78
C LEU A 74 7.83 -11.34 1.47
N PHE A 75 7.93 -10.53 0.40
CA PHE A 75 7.43 -10.90 -0.92
C PHE A 75 8.08 -12.18 -1.46
N GLU A 76 9.42 -12.26 -1.47
CA GLU A 76 10.13 -13.44 -1.99
C GLU A 76 9.78 -14.71 -1.19
N ILE A 77 9.67 -14.61 0.13
CA ILE A 77 9.29 -15.74 0.99
C ILE A 77 7.86 -16.20 0.67
N LEU A 78 6.91 -15.28 0.58
CA LEU A 78 5.51 -15.60 0.27
C LEU A 78 5.33 -16.17 -1.14
N LYS A 79 6.14 -15.69 -2.10
CA LYS A 79 6.15 -16.18 -3.48
C LYS A 79 6.60 -17.64 -3.59
N GLU A 80 7.58 -18.03 -2.78
CA GLU A 80 8.10 -19.41 -2.77
C GLU A 80 7.27 -20.36 -1.89
N SER A 81 6.49 -19.83 -0.94
CA SER A 81 5.60 -20.64 -0.11
C SER A 81 4.44 -21.22 -0.91
N ARG A 82 4.24 -22.54 -0.79
CA ARG A 82 3.20 -23.29 -1.52
C ARG A 82 2.03 -23.72 -0.65
N LYS A 83 2.03 -23.37 0.64
CA LYS A 83 0.95 -23.71 1.56
C LYS A 83 -0.08 -22.60 1.61
N SER A 84 -1.27 -22.95 2.07
CA SER A 84 -2.38 -22.00 2.27
C SER A 84 -2.20 -21.19 3.55
N ASN A 85 -1.67 -21.78 4.62
CA ASN A 85 -1.47 -21.08 5.89
C ASN A 85 -0.04 -20.59 6.02
N PHE A 86 0.11 -19.36 6.52
CA PHE A 86 1.39 -18.74 6.81
C PHE A 86 1.37 -18.16 8.23
N HIS A 87 2.36 -18.54 9.03
CA HIS A 87 2.52 -18.12 10.42
C HIS A 87 3.56 -17.01 10.50
N ILE A 88 3.22 -15.91 11.16
CA ILE A 88 4.13 -14.80 11.43
C ILE A 88 4.11 -14.53 12.92
N LYS A 89 5.28 -14.54 13.55
CA LYS A 89 5.45 -14.35 14.99
C LYS A 89 6.62 -13.42 15.27
N GLU A 90 6.36 -12.31 15.94
CA GLU A 90 7.37 -11.43 16.48
C GLU A 90 8.20 -12.15 17.56
N LYS A 91 9.50 -11.88 17.55
CA LYS A 91 10.50 -12.36 18.50
C LYS A 91 11.20 -11.16 19.14
N GLU A 92 11.92 -11.42 20.21
CA GLU A 92 12.75 -10.43 20.90
C GLU A 92 13.80 -9.79 19.96
N ASN A 93 14.29 -8.61 20.34
CA ASN A 93 15.34 -7.87 19.63
C ASN A 93 14.99 -7.53 18.17
N ASN A 94 13.72 -7.21 17.88
CA ASN A 94 13.21 -6.91 16.53
C ASN A 94 13.48 -8.05 15.53
N TRP A 95 13.20 -9.29 15.92
CA TRP A 95 13.20 -10.42 14.99
C TRP A 95 11.77 -10.84 14.67
N VAL A 96 11.56 -11.43 13.50
CA VAL A 96 10.30 -12.09 13.16
C VAL A 96 10.59 -13.50 12.68
N TYR A 97 9.83 -14.44 13.22
CA TYR A 97 9.72 -15.81 12.74
C TYR A 97 8.60 -15.89 11.72
N MET A 98 8.87 -16.58 10.61
CA MET A 98 7.88 -16.87 9.59
C MET A 98 7.97 -18.33 9.16
N SER A 99 6.82 -18.97 8.95
CA SER A 99 6.78 -20.37 8.51
C SER A 99 5.48 -20.73 7.83
N ASP A 100 5.58 -21.68 6.91
CA ASP A 100 4.44 -22.36 6.28
C ASP A 100 4.33 -23.83 6.75
N ASP A 101 4.84 -24.13 7.94
CA ASP A 101 5.02 -25.46 8.54
C ASP A 101 6.08 -26.36 7.87
N VAL A 102 6.61 -25.99 6.69
CA VAL A 102 7.66 -26.74 5.98
C VAL A 102 8.98 -25.97 6.03
N ALA A 103 8.97 -24.72 5.60
CA ALA A 103 10.11 -23.82 5.65
C ALA A 103 10.00 -22.90 6.86
N ARG A 104 11.15 -22.49 7.39
CA ARG A 104 11.26 -21.59 8.55
C ARG A 104 12.24 -20.48 8.24
N PHE A 105 11.84 -19.26 8.54
CA PHE A 105 12.63 -18.05 8.31
C PHE A 105 12.68 -17.25 9.59
N ASP A 106 13.86 -16.73 9.91
CA ASP A 106 14.07 -15.77 10.98
C ASP A 106 14.72 -14.53 10.36
N LEU A 107 14.03 -13.39 10.43
CA LEU A 107 14.49 -12.13 9.85
C LEU A 107 14.60 -11.05 10.91
N ALA A 108 15.71 -10.32 10.88
CA ALA A 108 15.78 -9.01 11.54
C ALA A 108 14.78 -8.04 10.89
N CYS A 109 14.05 -7.33 11.74
CA CYS A 109 13.06 -6.32 11.45
C CYS A 109 13.55 -4.96 11.95
N LEU A 110 12.80 -3.92 11.59
CA LEU A 110 13.00 -2.60 12.16
C LEU A 110 11.94 -2.36 13.26
N PRO A 111 12.22 -1.48 14.24
CA PRO A 111 11.24 -1.12 15.26
C PRO A 111 9.99 -0.54 14.61
N ALA A 112 8.81 -1.05 15.00
CA ALA A 112 7.55 -0.63 14.40
C ALA A 112 7.16 0.82 14.74
N ASP A 113 7.68 1.36 15.85
CA ASP A 113 7.54 2.74 16.30
C ASP A 113 8.34 3.75 15.47
N GLU A 114 9.33 3.31 14.69
CA GLU A 114 10.00 4.15 13.68
C GLU A 114 9.16 4.33 12.41
N TYR A 115 8.09 3.54 12.24
CA TYR A 115 7.26 3.61 11.05
C TYR A 115 6.43 4.91 11.03
N PRO A 116 6.40 5.66 9.91
CA PRO A 116 5.68 6.92 9.84
C PRO A 116 4.18 6.72 10.09
N THR A 117 3.59 7.66 10.82
CA THR A 117 2.15 7.65 11.08
C THR A 117 1.40 8.04 9.80
N PHE A 118 0.40 7.23 9.44
CA PHE A 118 -0.57 7.61 8.42
C PHE A 118 -1.46 8.72 8.98
N VAL A 119 -1.42 9.90 8.36
CA VAL A 119 -2.29 11.01 8.69
C VAL A 119 -3.42 11.04 7.68
N GLU A 120 -4.64 10.73 8.14
CA GLU A 120 -5.83 10.96 7.31
C GLU A 120 -6.18 12.45 7.34
N PRO A 121 -6.43 13.08 6.17
CA PRO A 121 -6.82 14.48 6.12
C PRO A 121 -8.23 14.66 6.69
N GLU A 122 -8.36 15.54 7.69
CA GLU A 122 -9.65 15.87 8.30
C GLU A 122 -10.47 16.83 7.42
N GLY A 123 -11.80 16.68 7.45
CA GLY A 123 -12.71 17.62 6.80
C GLY A 123 -12.74 17.54 5.27
N VAL A 124 -12.24 16.46 4.67
CA VAL A 124 -12.29 16.24 3.22
C VAL A 124 -13.67 15.74 2.80
N GLN A 125 -14.23 16.34 1.75
CA GLN A 125 -15.46 15.85 1.14
C GLN A 125 -15.17 14.61 0.30
N MET A 126 -15.85 13.51 0.61
CA MET A 126 -15.76 12.25 -0.13
C MET A 126 -16.91 12.14 -1.13
N ILE A 127 -16.65 11.47 -2.25
CA ILE A 127 -17.65 11.08 -3.24
C ILE A 127 -17.56 9.58 -3.48
N GLU A 128 -18.70 8.96 -3.78
CA GLU A 128 -18.75 7.57 -4.23
C GLU A 128 -18.61 7.52 -5.75
N VAL A 129 -17.73 6.64 -6.25
CA VAL A 129 -17.50 6.43 -7.68
C VAL A 129 -17.25 4.95 -7.93
N GLU A 130 -17.81 4.40 -9.01
CA GLU A 130 -17.51 3.02 -9.39
C GLU A 130 -16.04 2.88 -9.76
N GLY A 131 -15.36 1.88 -9.19
CA GLY A 131 -13.91 1.69 -9.41
C GLY A 131 -13.52 1.51 -10.88
N ASN A 132 -14.38 0.85 -11.68
CA ASN A 132 -14.14 0.68 -13.12
C ASN A 132 -14.23 2.03 -13.87
N ILE A 133 -15.20 2.88 -13.50
CA ILE A 133 -15.34 4.23 -14.07
C ILE A 133 -14.11 5.07 -13.72
N LEU A 134 -13.69 5.06 -12.44
CA LEU A 134 -12.50 5.79 -12.00
C LEU A 134 -11.24 5.32 -12.76
N SER A 135 -11.07 4.00 -12.92
CA SER A 135 -9.96 3.44 -13.68
C SER A 135 -9.99 3.88 -15.15
N GLU A 136 -11.16 3.90 -15.78
CA GLU A 136 -11.33 4.38 -17.15
C GLU A 136 -10.98 5.88 -17.28
N MET A 137 -11.45 6.72 -16.35
CA MET A 137 -11.13 8.16 -16.32
C MET A 137 -9.62 8.40 -16.19
N ILE A 138 -8.94 7.66 -15.32
CA ILE A 138 -7.48 7.74 -15.18
C ILE A 138 -6.79 7.34 -16.49
N ASN A 139 -7.17 6.20 -17.08
CA ASN A 139 -6.57 5.71 -18.32
C ASN A 139 -6.78 6.66 -19.51
N LYS A 140 -7.92 7.38 -19.55
CA LYS A 140 -8.22 8.38 -20.58
C LYS A 140 -7.49 9.71 -20.42
N THR A 141 -6.90 9.99 -19.26
CA THR A 141 -6.31 11.30 -18.98
C THR A 141 -4.81 11.24 -18.67
N VAL A 142 -4.37 10.25 -17.89
CA VAL A 142 -3.00 10.17 -17.34
C VAL A 142 -1.90 10.22 -18.40
N TYR A 143 -2.14 9.72 -19.61
CA TYR A 143 -1.14 9.71 -20.66
C TYR A 143 -0.73 11.11 -21.15
N SER A 144 -1.53 12.14 -20.83
CA SER A 144 -1.26 13.54 -21.20
C SER A 144 -0.56 14.33 -20.10
N VAL A 145 -0.09 13.72 -19.01
CA VAL A 145 0.75 14.42 -18.00
C VAL A 145 2.20 14.55 -18.47
N THR A 146 2.93 15.54 -17.95
CA THR A 146 4.39 15.59 -18.13
C THR A 146 5.09 14.76 -17.05
N ILE A 147 6.17 14.08 -17.43
CA ILE A 147 7.03 13.32 -16.51
C ILE A 147 8.28 14.14 -16.14
N GLU A 148 8.47 15.31 -16.76
CA GLU A 148 9.64 16.16 -16.53
C GLU A 148 9.55 16.92 -15.20
N GLU A 149 10.64 16.89 -14.41
CA GLU A 149 10.71 17.53 -13.08
C GLU A 149 10.44 19.05 -13.10
N ALA A 150 10.80 19.74 -14.19
CA ALA A 150 10.52 21.17 -14.36
C ALA A 150 9.02 21.48 -14.49
N GLY A 151 8.20 20.47 -14.79
CA GLY A 151 6.77 20.55 -15.03
C GLY A 151 5.89 20.20 -13.83
N PHE A 152 6.34 20.41 -12.59
CA PHE A 152 5.62 20.00 -11.36
C PHE A 152 4.11 20.31 -11.32
N LYS A 153 3.64 21.36 -12.01
CA LYS A 153 2.20 21.71 -12.08
C LYS A 153 1.39 20.83 -13.05
N LEU A 154 2.05 20.15 -13.98
CA LEU A 154 1.47 19.37 -15.07
C LEU A 154 1.76 17.86 -14.94
N SER A 155 2.43 17.43 -13.86
CA SER A 155 2.76 16.03 -13.60
C SER A 155 1.64 15.24 -12.94
N GLY A 156 0.48 15.87 -12.74
CA GLY A 156 -0.72 15.25 -12.16
C GLY A 156 -1.95 15.41 -13.04
N VAL A 157 -2.98 14.64 -12.71
CA VAL A 157 -4.32 14.76 -13.31
C VAL A 157 -5.15 15.70 -12.43
N PHE A 158 -5.51 16.86 -12.97
CA PHE A 158 -6.38 17.80 -12.27
C PHE A 158 -7.79 17.22 -12.17
N THR A 159 -8.28 17.06 -10.94
CA THR A 159 -9.58 16.45 -10.66
C THR A 159 -10.49 17.46 -9.97
N GLU A 160 -11.68 17.68 -10.53
CA GLU A 160 -12.61 18.69 -10.03
C GLU A 160 -14.06 18.23 -10.14
N LYS A 161 -14.92 18.81 -9.29
CA LYS A 161 -16.37 18.68 -9.37
C LYS A 161 -16.92 19.80 -10.24
N VAL A 162 -17.71 19.47 -11.26
CA VAL A 162 -18.34 20.45 -12.15
C VAL A 162 -19.85 20.27 -12.19
N ALA A 163 -20.57 21.38 -12.36
CA ALA A 163 -22.01 21.37 -12.55
C ALA A 163 -22.35 21.79 -13.99
N TYR A 164 -23.17 20.99 -14.68
CA TYR A 164 -23.60 21.24 -16.05
C TYR A 164 -25.05 20.78 -16.21
N ASP A 165 -25.91 21.63 -16.76
CA ASP A 165 -27.35 21.36 -16.97
C ASP A 165 -28.11 20.86 -15.72
N GLY A 166 -27.68 21.29 -14.53
CA GLY A 166 -28.29 20.90 -13.25
C GLY A 166 -27.71 19.60 -12.66
N ASP A 167 -26.92 18.86 -13.44
CA ASP A 167 -26.23 17.65 -12.99
C ASP A 167 -24.81 17.95 -12.50
N THR A 168 -24.28 17.06 -11.67
CA THR A 168 -22.93 17.14 -11.12
C THR A 168 -22.05 16.03 -11.70
N PHE A 169 -20.85 16.40 -12.13
CA PHE A 169 -19.88 15.48 -12.72
C PHE A 169 -18.53 15.60 -12.00
N LEU A 170 -17.79 14.49 -11.97
CA LEU A 170 -16.37 14.47 -11.67
C LEU A 170 -15.60 14.58 -12.99
N ARG A 171 -14.70 15.54 -13.08
CA ARG A 171 -13.89 15.79 -14.28
C ARG A 171 -12.42 15.58 -13.96
N MET A 172 -11.72 14.86 -14.84
CA MET A 172 -10.27 14.71 -14.82
C MET A 172 -9.70 15.41 -16.05
N VAL A 173 -8.62 16.19 -15.88
CA VAL A 173 -7.96 16.91 -16.97
C VAL A 173 -6.45 16.75 -16.82
N ALA A 174 -5.76 16.43 -17.92
CA ALA A 174 -4.31 16.38 -17.95
C ALA A 174 -3.76 17.02 -19.24
N THR A 175 -2.61 17.68 -19.13
CA THR A 175 -1.91 18.28 -20.26
C THR A 175 -0.40 18.33 -20.00
N ASP A 176 0.37 18.15 -21.08
CA ASP A 176 1.83 18.26 -21.11
C ASP A 176 2.28 19.54 -21.83
N GLY A 177 1.33 20.45 -22.15
CA GLY A 177 1.57 21.65 -22.95
C GLY A 177 1.47 21.43 -24.47
N HIS A 178 1.47 20.18 -24.95
CA HIS A 178 1.32 19.84 -26.37
C HIS A 178 -0.04 19.23 -26.69
N ARG A 179 -0.62 18.50 -25.74
CA ARG A 179 -1.96 17.89 -25.84
C ARG A 179 -2.73 18.04 -24.54
N LEU A 180 -4.04 17.87 -24.63
CA LEU A 180 -4.97 17.92 -23.50
C LEU A 180 -5.94 16.75 -23.60
N SER A 181 -6.19 16.09 -22.47
CA SER A 181 -7.19 15.03 -22.33
C SER A 181 -8.16 15.34 -21.20
N MET A 182 -9.43 14.98 -21.39
CA MET A 182 -10.55 15.16 -20.48
C MET A 182 -11.60 14.06 -20.70
#